data_AF-X1LR18-F1
#
_entry.id   AF-X1LR18-F1
#
_cell.length_a   1.000
_cell.length_b   1.000
_cell.length_c   1.000
_cell.angle_alpha   90.00
_cell.angle_beta   90.00
_cell.angle_gamma   90.00
#
_symmetry.space_group_name_H-M   'P 1'
#
loop_
_entity.id
_entity.type
_entity.pdbx_description
1 polymer ?
#
loop_
_entity_poly.entity_id
_entity_poly.type
_entity_poly.pdbx_seq_one_letter_code
_entity_poly.pdbx_strand_id
1 'polypeptide(L)'
;VRDADVDSIKKVGESEYEIPDKVHLWIVDGQHRLKGLEIIGENDPNLLDIEIPVIIMTSKGDTPEDARYKEAVQFLIINRTQKGVRSDLAERILLKVAEMEGIEPVMRDTSGQVLPGSLKKDMLWKPRAVRLSDLLNKRKDSPLRGKIKLPNIRSRGTTVSQVSIVSSLKSVLQTHPLMDLSDDILASVIINLWKAVKGLCPEPFEEVEETYRATDYVLLKTSGIFVVHQLLVKLVPYCPRKDDRAMLTSDIFN
;
A
#
# COMPACT_ATOMS: atom_id res chain seq x y z
N VAL A 1 -11.83 -20.84 9.85
CA VAL A 1 -12.06 -22.27 10.17
C VAL A 1 -11.80 -23.06 8.89
N ARG A 2 -11.14 -24.23 8.95
CA ARG A 2 -10.98 -25.08 7.75
C ARG A 2 -12.36 -25.62 7.34
N ASP A 3 -12.62 -25.81 6.05
CA ASP A 3 -13.91 -26.35 5.60
C ASP A 3 -14.23 -27.71 6.24
N ALA A 4 -13.21 -28.54 6.45
CA ALA A 4 -13.34 -29.84 7.11
C ALA A 4 -13.75 -29.76 8.60
N ASP A 5 -13.56 -28.61 9.25
CA ASP A 5 -13.87 -28.42 10.67
C ASP A 5 -15.21 -27.70 10.89
N VAL A 6 -15.88 -27.23 9.83
CA VAL A 6 -17.11 -26.43 9.93
C VAL A 6 -18.22 -27.19 10.64
N ASP A 7 -18.40 -28.46 10.29
CA ASP A 7 -19.44 -29.32 10.89
C ASP A 7 -19.10 -29.77 12.31
N SER A 8 -17.86 -29.52 12.77
CA SER A 8 -17.46 -29.81 14.16
C SER A 8 -17.87 -28.70 15.14
N ILE A 9 -18.17 -27.49 14.66
CA ILE A 9 -18.61 -26.38 15.51
C ILE A 9 -20.11 -26.52 15.76
N LYS A 10 -20.50 -26.62 17.04
CA LYS A 10 -21.91 -26.80 17.42
C LYS A 10 -22.52 -25.49 17.86
N LYS A 11 -23.70 -25.18 17.34
CA LYS A 11 -24.52 -24.08 17.87
C LYS A 11 -25.24 -24.58 19.13
N VAL A 12 -24.99 -23.94 20.27
CA VAL A 12 -25.53 -24.35 21.58
C VAL A 12 -26.58 -23.38 22.13
N GLY A 13 -26.68 -22.18 21.57
CA GLY A 13 -27.70 -21.18 21.88
C GLY A 13 -28.04 -20.30 20.67
N GLU A 14 -28.86 -19.27 20.82
CA GLU A 14 -29.26 -18.41 19.69
C GLU A 14 -28.06 -17.71 19.01
N SER A 15 -27.05 -17.32 19.81
CA SER A 15 -25.81 -16.70 19.36
C SER A 15 -24.56 -17.33 19.98
N GLU A 16 -24.69 -18.54 20.53
CA GLU A 16 -23.62 -19.25 21.23
C GLU A 16 -23.15 -20.46 20.44
N TYR A 17 -21.83 -20.61 20.35
CA TYR A 17 -21.17 -21.67 19.61
C TYR A 17 -20.12 -22.35 20.48
N GLU A 18 -20.13 -23.67 20.49
CA GLU A 18 -19.12 -24.50 21.12
C GLU A 18 -18.12 -24.96 20.06
N ILE A 19 -16.84 -24.64 20.28
CA ILE A 19 -15.74 -24.97 19.38
C ILE A 19 -14.91 -26.06 20.04
N PRO A 20 -14.91 -27.29 19.51
CA PRO A 20 -14.10 -28.38 20.08
C PRO A 20 -12.60 -28.13 19.97
N ASP A 21 -11.82 -28.61 20.93
CA ASP A 21 -10.35 -28.44 21.00
C ASP A 21 -9.59 -28.84 19.73
N LYS A 22 -10.13 -29.82 18.98
CA LYS A 22 -9.55 -30.30 17.71
C LYS A 22 -9.67 -29.30 16.56
N VAL A 23 -10.53 -28.29 16.66
CA VAL A 23 -10.76 -27.28 15.62
C VAL A 23 -9.65 -26.24 15.70
N HIS A 24 -8.96 -26.00 14.58
CA HIS A 24 -7.91 -25.00 14.51
C HIS A 24 -8.46 -23.65 14.03
N LEU A 25 -8.29 -22.63 14.86
CA LEU A 25 -8.58 -21.24 14.53
C LEU A 25 -7.29 -20.51 14.16
N TRP A 26 -7.37 -19.63 13.17
CA TRP A 26 -6.24 -18.82 12.71
C TRP A 26 -6.43 -17.38 13.17
N ILE A 27 -5.37 -16.80 13.72
CA ILE A 27 -5.39 -15.43 14.24
C ILE A 27 -5.06 -14.47 13.11
N VAL A 28 -6.08 -13.75 12.64
CA VAL A 28 -5.96 -12.73 11.59
C VAL A 28 -5.31 -11.45 12.15
N ASP A 29 -5.67 -11.05 13.37
CA ASP A 29 -5.15 -9.86 14.04
C ASP A 29 -5.24 -10.02 15.58
N GLY A 30 -4.50 -9.21 16.34
CA GLY A 30 -4.47 -9.25 17.80
C GLY A 30 -3.36 -10.13 18.39
N GLN A 31 -2.39 -10.56 17.59
CA GLN A 31 -1.24 -11.37 18.01
C GLN A 31 -0.54 -10.83 19.27
N HIS A 32 -0.34 -9.51 19.38
CA HIS A 32 0.25 -8.90 20.58
C HIS A 32 -0.62 -9.06 21.83
N ARG A 33 -1.96 -8.98 21.68
CA ARG A 33 -2.90 -9.16 22.80
C ARG A 33 -2.92 -10.61 23.24
N LEU A 34 -2.99 -11.54 22.29
CA LEU A 34 -2.90 -12.97 22.59
C LEU A 34 -1.60 -13.31 23.30
N LYS A 35 -0.46 -12.78 22.82
CA LYS A 35 0.82 -13.04 23.48
C LYS A 35 0.87 -12.51 24.92
N GLY A 36 0.23 -11.37 25.17
CA GLY A 36 0.06 -10.86 26.53
C GLY A 36 -0.75 -11.81 27.42
N LEU A 37 -1.83 -12.39 26.89
CA LEU A 37 -2.64 -13.38 27.60
C LEU A 37 -1.87 -14.68 27.86
N GLU A 38 -1.09 -15.17 26.89
CA GLU A 38 -0.21 -16.32 27.09
C GLU A 38 0.76 -16.08 28.26
N ILE A 39 1.40 -14.91 28.31
CA ILE A 39 2.31 -14.53 29.39
C ILE A 39 1.56 -14.46 30.73
N ILE A 40 0.34 -13.93 30.76
CA ILE A 40 -0.48 -13.92 31.98
C ILE A 40 -0.78 -15.36 32.42
N GLY A 41 -1.18 -16.23 31.50
CA GLY A 41 -1.47 -17.64 31.79
C GLY A 41 -0.28 -18.42 32.34
N GLU A 42 0.93 -18.12 31.89
CA GLU A 42 2.16 -18.73 32.43
C GLU A 42 2.45 -18.29 33.88
N ASN A 43 2.06 -17.07 34.26
CA ASN A 43 2.40 -16.48 35.56
C ASN A 43 1.29 -16.59 36.62
N ASP A 44 0.03 -16.42 36.21
CA ASP A 44 -1.16 -16.53 37.06
C ASP A 44 -2.37 -17.04 36.25
N PRO A 45 -2.54 -18.36 36.14
CA PRO A 45 -3.61 -18.98 35.37
C PRO A 45 -5.02 -18.56 35.79
N ASN A 46 -5.22 -18.16 37.05
CA ASN A 46 -6.53 -17.77 37.57
C ASN A 46 -7.02 -16.45 36.95
N LEU A 47 -6.12 -15.64 36.40
CA LEU A 47 -6.45 -14.41 35.69
C LEU A 47 -6.95 -14.66 34.25
N LEU A 48 -6.91 -15.90 33.77
CA LEU A 48 -7.44 -16.28 32.45
C LEU A 48 -8.92 -16.66 32.46
N ASP A 49 -9.57 -16.71 33.62
CA ASP A 49 -11.02 -16.93 33.72
C ASP A 49 -11.79 -15.64 33.39
N ILE A 50 -11.68 -15.24 32.13
CA ILE A 50 -12.27 -14.00 31.59
C ILE A 50 -12.92 -14.26 30.23
N GLU A 51 -14.02 -13.57 29.99
CA GLU A 51 -14.63 -13.54 28.67
C GLU A 51 -13.90 -12.53 27.77
N ILE A 52 -13.42 -13.01 26.63
CA ILE A 52 -12.73 -12.16 25.65
C ILE A 52 -13.64 -11.95 24.44
N PRO A 53 -13.97 -10.70 24.08
CA PRO A 53 -14.70 -10.43 22.85
C PRO A 53 -13.81 -10.78 21.65
N VAL A 54 -14.25 -11.75 20.85
CA VAL A 54 -13.59 -12.17 19.60
C VAL A 54 -14.53 -11.96 18.42
N ILE A 55 -13.94 -11.60 17.28
CA ILE A 55 -14.66 -11.58 16.00
C ILE A 55 -14.23 -12.84 15.26
N ILE A 56 -15.17 -13.78 15.07
CA ILE A 56 -14.93 -14.99 14.30
C ILE A 56 -15.33 -14.75 12.86
N MET A 57 -14.39 -14.99 11.95
CA MET A 57 -14.58 -14.78 10.53
C MET A 57 -14.75 -16.10 9.79
N THR A 58 -15.84 -16.22 9.04
CA THR A 58 -16.16 -17.36 8.18
C THR A 58 -15.99 -16.97 6.72
N SER A 59 -14.78 -16.57 6.34
CA SER A 59 -14.47 -16.26 4.94
C SER A 59 -14.36 -17.56 4.15
N LYS A 60 -15.47 -18.04 3.58
CA LYS A 60 -15.44 -19.09 2.56
C LYS A 60 -14.81 -18.49 1.29
N GLY A 61 -13.75 -19.14 0.82
CA GLY A 61 -13.17 -18.87 -0.49
C GLY A 61 -13.46 -20.04 -1.42
N ASP A 62 -13.72 -19.74 -2.70
CA ASP A 62 -13.87 -20.81 -3.72
C ASP A 62 -12.53 -21.48 -4.00
N THR A 63 -11.42 -20.78 -3.69
CA THR A 63 -10.05 -21.27 -3.75
C THR A 63 -9.24 -20.77 -2.53
N PRO A 64 -8.10 -21.40 -2.20
CA PRO A 64 -7.21 -20.90 -1.15
C PRO A 64 -6.72 -19.46 -1.38
N GLU A 65 -6.57 -19.04 -2.64
CA GLU A 65 -6.18 -17.67 -2.96
C GLU A 65 -7.32 -16.67 -2.70
N ASP A 66 -8.55 -17.03 -3.08
CA ASP A 66 -9.74 -16.23 -2.79
C ASP A 66 -9.98 -16.09 -1.28
N ALA A 67 -9.78 -17.16 -0.51
CA ALA A 67 -9.87 -17.11 0.95
C ALA A 67 -8.85 -16.12 1.57
N ARG A 68 -7.57 -16.21 1.15
CA ARG A 68 -6.50 -15.28 1.59
C ARG A 68 -6.78 -13.84 1.18
N TYR A 69 -7.36 -13.64 0.00
CA TYR A 69 -7.75 -12.34 -0.49
C TYR A 69 -8.85 -11.72 0.38
N LYS A 70 -9.94 -12.46 0.63
CA LYS A 70 -11.04 -12.04 1.51
C LYS A 70 -10.55 -11.72 2.93
N GLU A 71 -9.63 -12.51 3.45
CA GLU A 71 -8.98 -12.26 4.74
C GLU A 71 -8.19 -10.94 4.74
N ALA A 72 -7.38 -10.69 3.71
CA ALA A 72 -6.57 -9.47 3.60
C ALA A 72 -7.44 -8.19 3.52
N VAL A 73 -8.55 -8.24 2.79
CA VAL A 73 -9.51 -7.12 2.71
C VAL A 73 -10.12 -6.84 4.08
N GLN A 74 -10.50 -7.88 4.81
CA GLN A 74 -11.09 -7.74 6.14
C GLN A 74 -10.09 -7.22 7.17
N PHE A 75 -8.86 -7.70 7.14
CA PHE A 75 -7.76 -7.17 7.93
C PHE A 75 -7.60 -5.65 7.71
N LEU A 76 -7.66 -5.20 6.45
CA LEU A 76 -7.61 -3.79 6.07
C LEU A 76 -8.78 -3.01 6.68
N ILE A 77 -10.01 -3.52 6.57
CA ILE A 77 -11.23 -2.88 7.10
C ILE A 77 -11.15 -2.71 8.62
N ILE A 78 -10.84 -3.78 9.36
CA ILE A 78 -10.78 -3.79 10.83
C ILE A 78 -9.74 -2.79 11.35
N ASN A 79 -8.54 -2.82 10.78
CA ASN A 79 -7.46 -1.97 11.25
C ASN A 79 -7.63 -0.51 10.80
N ARG A 80 -8.33 -0.23 9.69
CA ARG A 80 -8.66 1.16 9.31
C ARG A 80 -9.64 1.81 10.28
N THR A 81 -10.55 1.04 10.89
CA THR A 81 -11.59 1.57 11.78
C THR A 81 -11.14 1.68 13.24
N GLN A 82 -10.19 0.84 13.70
CA GLN A 82 -9.80 0.79 15.13
C GLN A 82 -8.40 1.34 15.46
N LYS A 83 -7.37 1.15 14.62
CA LYS A 83 -6.02 1.77 14.74
C LYS A 83 -5.18 1.40 13.51
N GLY A 84 -4.67 2.40 12.79
CA GLY A 84 -4.16 2.22 11.43
C GLY A 84 -3.11 1.13 11.26
N VAL A 85 -3.36 0.20 10.32
CA VAL A 85 -2.34 -0.68 9.72
C VAL A 85 -1.13 0.17 9.33
N ARG A 86 0.07 -0.43 9.37
CA ARG A 86 1.20 0.10 8.60
C ARG A 86 0.73 0.42 7.17
N SER A 87 0.91 1.68 6.78
CA SER A 87 0.41 2.21 5.51
C SER A 87 0.91 1.44 4.30
N ASP A 88 2.11 0.85 4.39
CA ASP A 88 2.78 0.13 3.33
C ASP A 88 2.13 -1.23 3.01
N LEU A 89 1.71 -1.98 4.03
CA LEU A 89 0.93 -3.21 3.87
C LEU A 89 -0.47 -2.90 3.31
N ALA A 90 -1.12 -1.86 3.85
CA ALA A 90 -2.43 -1.43 3.38
C ALA A 90 -2.42 -1.04 1.88
N GLU A 91 -1.40 -0.32 1.43
CA GLU A 91 -1.21 0.06 0.03
C GLU A 91 -1.05 -1.16 -0.90
N ARG A 92 -0.34 -2.21 -0.46
CA ARG A 92 -0.18 -3.45 -1.22
C ARG A 92 -1.46 -4.27 -1.31
N ILE A 93 -2.23 -4.34 -0.22
CA ILE A 93 -3.55 -4.99 -0.22
C ILE A 93 -4.49 -4.26 -1.19
N LEU A 94 -4.53 -2.93 -1.13
CA LEU A 94 -5.35 -2.12 -2.05
C LEU A 94 -4.99 -2.32 -3.53
N LEU A 95 -3.69 -2.46 -3.85
CA LEU A 95 -3.28 -2.80 -5.21
C LEU A 95 -3.81 -4.17 -5.64
N LYS A 96 -3.66 -5.19 -4.79
CA LYS A 96 -4.13 -6.55 -5.09
C LYS A 96 -5.65 -6.60 -5.30
N VAL A 97 -6.42 -5.86 -4.49
CA VAL A 97 -7.87 -5.67 -4.67
C VAL A 97 -8.20 -5.08 -6.03
N ALA A 98 -7.51 -4.00 -6.41
CA ALA A 98 -7.74 -3.36 -7.71
C ALA A 98 -7.41 -4.26 -8.90
N GLU A 99 -6.41 -5.14 -8.77
CA GLU A 99 -6.00 -6.09 -9.82
C GLU A 99 -6.97 -7.27 -9.95
N MET A 100 -7.53 -7.75 -8.84
CA MET A 100 -8.43 -8.92 -8.84
C MET A 100 -9.87 -8.57 -9.21
N GLU A 101 -10.40 -7.47 -8.67
CA GLU A 101 -11.81 -7.11 -8.84
C GLU A 101 -12.04 -5.98 -9.85
N GLY A 102 -11.00 -5.26 -10.25
CA GLY A 102 -11.15 -4.00 -10.96
C GLY A 102 -11.61 -2.86 -10.03
N ILE A 103 -11.51 -1.62 -10.49
CA ILE A 103 -11.84 -0.45 -9.67
C ILE A 103 -13.36 -0.23 -9.60
N GLU A 104 -14.10 -0.49 -10.70
CA GLU A 104 -15.56 -0.27 -10.73
C GLU A 104 -16.38 -1.25 -9.87
N PRO A 105 -16.09 -2.57 -9.84
CA PRO A 105 -16.85 -3.51 -9.01
C PRO A 105 -16.64 -3.28 -7.51
N VAL A 106 -15.42 -2.92 -7.08
CA VAL A 106 -15.12 -2.55 -5.68
C VAL A 106 -15.90 -1.29 -5.23
N MET A 107 -16.25 -0.42 -6.18
CA MET A 107 -17.05 0.79 -5.94
C MET A 107 -18.56 0.51 -5.89
N ARG A 108 -19.03 -0.51 -6.64
CA ARG A 108 -20.44 -0.87 -6.76
C ARG A 108 -20.81 -1.93 -5.74
N ASP A 109 -21.87 -1.65 -5.00
CA ASP A 109 -22.35 -2.37 -3.82
C ASP A 109 -22.98 -3.74 -4.17
N THR A 110 -22.26 -4.56 -4.93
CA THR A 110 -22.74 -5.85 -5.42
C THR A 110 -21.91 -6.91 -4.73
N SER A 111 -22.48 -7.43 -3.63
CA SER A 111 -22.12 -8.69 -2.98
C SER A 111 -21.09 -8.63 -1.82
N GLY A 112 -21.30 -7.75 -0.83
CA GLY A 112 -21.12 -8.18 0.57
C GLY A 112 -19.91 -7.69 1.37
N GLN A 113 -19.05 -6.81 0.87
CA GLN A 113 -18.10 -6.07 1.73
C GLN A 113 -18.05 -4.60 1.36
N VAL A 114 -18.69 -3.76 2.19
CA VAL A 114 -18.63 -2.31 2.05
C VAL A 114 -17.25 -1.83 2.52
N LEU A 115 -16.35 -1.53 1.59
CA LEU A 115 -15.16 -0.77 1.94
C LEU A 115 -15.59 0.59 2.54
N PRO A 116 -15.10 0.98 3.73
CA PRO A 116 -15.32 2.30 4.29
C PRO A 116 -15.09 3.43 3.28
N GLY A 117 -15.86 4.51 3.34
CA GLY A 117 -15.78 5.61 2.36
C GLY A 117 -14.36 6.21 2.22
N SER A 118 -13.56 6.19 3.28
CA SER A 118 -12.15 6.58 3.25
C SER A 118 -11.29 5.63 2.42
N LEU A 119 -11.59 4.34 2.40
CA LEU A 119 -10.88 3.33 1.58
C LEU A 119 -11.27 3.44 0.11
N LYS A 120 -12.55 3.75 -0.19
CA LYS A 120 -12.99 4.05 -1.56
C LYS A 120 -12.22 5.22 -2.18
N LYS A 121 -12.03 6.31 -1.43
CA LYS A 121 -11.23 7.47 -1.88
C LYS A 121 -9.77 7.12 -2.16
N ASP A 122 -9.19 6.24 -1.34
CA ASP A 122 -7.82 5.77 -1.53
C ASP A 122 -7.69 4.83 -2.73
N MET A 123 -8.70 3.98 -2.95
CA MET A 123 -8.77 3.06 -4.10
C MET A 123 -8.70 3.78 -5.46
N LEU A 124 -9.20 5.01 -5.55
CA LEU A 124 -9.21 5.79 -6.79
C LEU A 124 -7.80 6.07 -7.36
N TRP A 125 -6.79 6.21 -6.50
CA TRP A 125 -5.49 6.71 -6.93
C TRP A 125 -4.31 5.94 -6.33
N LYS A 126 -4.43 5.38 -5.11
CA LYS A 126 -3.32 4.69 -4.45
C LYS A 126 -2.82 3.46 -5.20
N PRO A 127 -3.67 2.54 -5.72
CA PRO A 127 -3.19 1.40 -6.49
C PRO A 127 -2.30 1.84 -7.67
N ARG A 128 -2.74 2.89 -8.38
CA ARG A 128 -1.99 3.48 -9.47
C ARG A 128 -0.67 4.11 -9.00
N ALA A 129 -0.68 4.83 -7.89
CA ALA A 129 0.53 5.38 -7.28
C ALA A 129 1.53 4.30 -6.85
N VAL A 130 1.06 3.14 -6.34
CA VAL A 130 1.91 2.00 -6.00
C VAL A 130 2.56 1.42 -7.26
N ARG A 131 1.80 1.24 -8.35
CA ARG A 131 2.36 0.79 -9.65
C ARG A 131 3.41 1.75 -10.18
N LEU A 132 3.13 3.05 -10.16
CA LEU A 132 4.11 4.08 -10.54
C LEU A 132 5.36 4.04 -9.66
N SER A 133 5.20 3.91 -8.34
CA SER A 133 6.34 3.75 -7.43
C SER A 133 7.18 2.52 -7.79
N ASP A 134 6.56 1.41 -8.17
CA ASP A 134 7.27 0.21 -8.59
C ASP A 134 8.00 0.43 -9.94
N LEU A 135 7.37 1.11 -10.91
CA LEU A 135 8.01 1.49 -12.17
C LEU A 135 9.24 2.38 -11.95
N LEU A 136 9.12 3.42 -11.12
CA LEU A 136 10.21 4.32 -10.76
C LEU A 136 11.37 3.58 -10.07
N ASN A 137 11.08 2.53 -9.29
CA ASN A 137 12.10 1.77 -8.60
C ASN A 137 12.79 0.70 -9.47
N LYS A 138 12.10 0.19 -10.50
CA LYS A 138 12.56 -0.95 -11.33
C LYS A 138 13.21 -0.52 -12.65
N ARG A 139 12.69 0.54 -13.29
CA ARG A 139 13.12 0.97 -14.62
C ARG A 139 14.60 1.35 -14.64
N LYS A 140 15.34 0.86 -15.64
CA LYS A 140 16.79 1.06 -15.76
C LYS A 140 17.17 2.52 -15.96
N ASP A 141 16.32 3.28 -16.62
CA ASP A 141 16.49 4.69 -16.95
C ASP A 141 16.04 5.65 -15.83
N SER A 142 15.50 5.13 -14.73
CA SER A 142 15.04 5.93 -13.60
C SER A 142 16.18 6.32 -12.66
N PRO A 143 16.36 7.62 -12.36
CA PRO A 143 17.29 8.07 -11.31
C PRO A 143 16.94 7.55 -9.91
N LEU A 144 15.68 7.13 -9.69
CA LEU A 144 15.21 6.57 -8.42
C LEU A 144 15.33 5.03 -8.35
N ARG A 145 15.91 4.39 -9.37
CA ARG A 145 16.04 2.93 -9.43
C ARG A 145 16.76 2.38 -8.20
N GLY A 146 16.12 1.43 -7.51
CA GLY A 146 16.66 0.79 -6.32
C GLY A 146 16.75 1.68 -5.07
N LYS A 147 16.34 2.96 -5.16
CA LYS A 147 16.42 3.92 -4.04
C LYS A 147 15.14 3.95 -3.21
N ILE A 148 14.07 3.29 -3.66
CA ILE A 148 12.79 3.22 -2.94
C ILE A 148 12.72 1.95 -2.08
N LYS A 149 12.57 2.12 -0.77
CA LYS A 149 12.39 1.04 0.20
C LYS A 149 10.98 0.44 0.08
N LEU A 150 10.91 -0.78 -0.41
CA LEU A 150 9.68 -1.57 -0.47
C LEU A 150 9.30 -2.12 0.92
N PRO A 151 8.01 -2.42 1.15
CA PRO A 151 7.52 -3.04 2.37
C PRO A 151 8.31 -4.32 2.70
N ASN A 152 8.66 -4.50 3.97
CA ASN A 152 9.30 -5.72 4.50
C ASN A 152 10.68 -6.07 3.89
N ILE A 153 11.29 -5.16 3.13
CA ILE A 153 12.67 -5.31 2.65
C ILE A 153 13.63 -4.53 3.54
N ARG A 154 14.75 -5.16 3.93
CA ARG A 154 15.84 -4.49 4.65
C ARG A 154 16.46 -3.41 3.76
N SER A 155 16.65 -2.22 4.31
CA SER A 155 17.23 -1.08 3.59
C SER A 155 18.72 -1.26 3.36
N ARG A 156 19.11 -1.61 2.12
CA ARG A 156 20.45 -1.38 1.60
C ARG A 156 20.33 -0.42 0.42
N GLY A 157 20.89 0.77 0.51
CA GLY A 157 20.87 1.75 -0.60
C GLY A 157 19.56 2.51 -0.79
N THR A 158 18.53 2.22 0.02
CA THR A 158 17.24 2.90 -0.10
C THR A 158 17.20 4.16 0.75
N THR A 159 16.76 5.25 0.15
CA THR A 159 16.79 6.60 0.75
C THR A 159 15.42 7.09 1.16
N VAL A 160 14.36 6.52 0.57
CA VAL A 160 12.97 6.92 0.80
C VAL A 160 12.04 5.71 0.83
N SER A 161 10.99 5.75 1.64
CA SER A 161 9.97 4.69 1.71
C SER A 161 9.02 4.74 0.52
N GLN A 162 8.51 3.57 0.09
CA GLN A 162 7.43 3.50 -0.90
C GLN A 162 6.21 4.33 -0.50
N VAL A 163 5.83 4.32 0.78
CA VAL A 163 4.73 5.13 1.31
C VAL A 163 4.92 6.62 1.01
N SER A 164 6.15 7.13 1.13
CA SER A 164 6.46 8.53 0.83
C SER A 164 6.30 8.82 -0.67
N ILE A 165 6.80 7.92 -1.53
CA ILE A 165 6.62 8.03 -2.98
C ILE A 165 5.12 8.02 -3.33
N VAL A 166 4.38 7.02 -2.87
CA VAL A 166 2.94 6.87 -3.10
C VAL A 166 2.21 8.14 -2.69
N SER A 167 2.45 8.63 -1.47
CA SER A 167 1.79 9.83 -0.96
C SER A 167 2.11 11.09 -1.79
N SER A 168 3.36 11.24 -2.24
CA SER A 168 3.77 12.39 -3.05
C SER A 168 3.15 12.41 -4.46
N LEU A 169 2.78 11.25 -5.00
CA LEU A 169 2.16 11.13 -6.33
C LEU A 169 0.69 11.51 -6.36
N LYS A 170 0.06 11.72 -5.20
CA LYS A 170 -1.37 12.04 -5.11
C LYS A 170 -1.74 13.25 -5.97
N SER A 171 -1.01 14.36 -5.85
CA SER A 171 -1.30 15.58 -6.62
C SER A 171 -1.09 15.38 -8.11
N VAL A 172 -0.07 14.62 -8.50
CA VAL A 172 0.23 14.28 -9.90
C VAL A 172 -0.94 13.51 -10.52
N LEU A 173 -1.46 12.52 -9.80
CA LEU A 173 -2.57 11.66 -10.23
C LEU A 173 -3.95 12.32 -10.19
N GLN A 174 -4.03 13.56 -9.72
CA GLN A 174 -5.27 14.34 -9.62
C GLN A 174 -5.23 15.60 -10.48
N THR A 175 -4.20 15.77 -11.31
CA THR A 175 -4.01 16.97 -12.13
C THR A 175 -4.12 16.63 -13.61
N HIS A 176 -4.95 17.36 -14.36
CA HIS A 176 -4.96 17.27 -15.82
C HIS A 176 -3.77 18.02 -16.46
N PRO A 177 -3.17 17.51 -17.55
CA PRO A 177 -3.54 16.28 -18.25
C PRO A 177 -2.84 15.02 -17.69
N LEU A 178 -2.04 15.15 -16.63
CA LEU A 178 -1.21 14.06 -16.08
C LEU A 178 -2.05 12.84 -15.66
N MET A 179 -3.23 13.08 -15.07
CA MET A 179 -4.12 12.01 -14.63
C MET A 179 -4.67 11.16 -15.77
N ASP A 180 -4.72 11.66 -17.00
CA ASP A 180 -5.24 10.93 -18.17
C ASP A 180 -4.18 10.08 -18.88
N LEU A 181 -2.90 10.28 -18.55
CA LEU A 181 -1.79 9.54 -19.16
C LEU A 181 -1.82 8.06 -18.72
N SER A 182 -1.32 7.14 -19.55
CA SER A 182 -1.09 5.77 -19.10
C SER A 182 0.03 5.70 -18.04
N ASP A 183 0.08 4.62 -17.26
CA ASP A 183 1.09 4.44 -16.20
C ASP A 183 2.52 4.49 -16.76
N ASP A 184 2.78 3.91 -17.94
CA ASP A 184 4.09 3.93 -18.59
C ASP A 184 4.50 5.33 -19.08
N ILE A 185 3.55 6.09 -19.65
CA ILE A 185 3.82 7.45 -20.11
C ILE A 185 4.06 8.36 -18.91
N LEU A 186 3.20 8.31 -17.90
CA LEU A 186 3.35 9.13 -16.70
C LEU A 186 4.64 8.80 -15.94
N ALA A 187 5.02 7.51 -15.85
CA ALA A 187 6.30 7.11 -15.30
C ALA A 187 7.47 7.72 -16.10
N SER A 188 7.38 7.75 -17.42
CA SER A 188 8.41 8.36 -18.27
C SER A 188 8.51 9.87 -18.06
N VAL A 189 7.39 10.57 -17.91
CA VAL A 189 7.36 12.01 -17.57
C VAL A 189 8.06 12.27 -16.24
N ILE A 190 7.70 11.50 -15.20
CA ILE A 190 8.32 11.64 -13.86
C ILE A 190 9.82 11.32 -13.92
N ILE A 191 10.22 10.28 -14.65
CA ILE A 191 11.63 9.92 -14.85
C ILE A 191 12.39 11.04 -15.55
N ASN A 192 11.81 11.66 -16.58
CA ASN A 192 12.44 12.78 -17.29
C ASN A 192 12.66 13.98 -16.37
N LEU A 193 11.67 14.32 -15.54
CA LEU A 193 11.84 15.35 -14.51
C LEU A 193 12.98 14.99 -13.54
N TRP A 194 13.04 13.76 -13.05
CA TRP A 194 14.12 13.33 -12.17
C TRP A 194 15.49 13.30 -12.85
N LYS A 195 15.56 13.04 -14.16
CA LYS A 195 16.81 13.11 -14.93
C LYS A 195 17.31 14.55 -15.00
N ALA A 196 16.43 15.50 -15.27
CA ALA A 196 16.76 16.92 -15.23
C ALA A 196 17.22 17.36 -13.84
N VAL A 197 16.52 16.96 -12.79
CA VAL A 197 16.92 17.22 -11.40
C VAL A 197 18.30 16.63 -11.09
N LYS A 198 18.58 15.39 -11.52
CA LYS A 198 19.92 14.77 -11.39
C LYS A 198 20.97 15.53 -12.20
N GLY A 199 20.63 16.07 -13.37
CA GLY A 199 21.53 16.89 -14.17
C GLY A 199 21.90 18.21 -13.50
N LEU A 200 20.95 18.84 -12.80
CA LEU A 200 21.16 20.10 -12.07
C LEU A 200 21.84 19.91 -10.71
N CYS A 201 21.59 18.79 -10.05
CA CYS A 201 22.12 18.47 -8.73
C CYS A 201 22.56 16.99 -8.70
N PRO A 202 23.72 16.64 -9.27
CA PRO A 202 24.19 15.25 -9.37
C PRO A 202 24.66 14.67 -8.03
N GLU A 203 25.22 15.49 -7.14
CA GLU A 203 25.91 15.07 -5.91
C GLU A 203 25.06 14.21 -4.96
N PRO A 204 23.77 14.52 -4.72
CA PRO A 204 22.88 13.65 -3.94
C PRO A 204 22.75 12.23 -4.50
N PHE A 205 22.82 12.06 -5.82
CA PHE A 205 22.67 10.76 -6.45
C PHE A 205 23.97 9.96 -6.37
N GLU A 206 25.10 10.64 -6.56
CA GLU A 206 26.46 10.08 -6.44
C GLU A 206 26.72 9.60 -5.01
N GLU A 207 26.39 10.41 -3.98
CA GLU A 207 26.53 10.02 -2.56
C GLU A 207 25.80 8.70 -2.28
N VAL A 208 24.58 8.53 -2.80
CA VAL A 208 23.79 7.31 -2.59
C VAL A 208 24.35 6.14 -3.37
N GLU A 209 24.89 6.37 -4.57
CA GLU A 209 25.52 5.34 -5.39
C GLU A 209 26.81 4.82 -4.72
N GLU A 210 27.54 5.68 -4.03
CA GLU A 210 28.78 5.33 -3.31
C GLU A 210 28.53 4.76 -1.91
N THR A 211 27.73 5.44 -1.10
CA THR A 211 27.60 5.20 0.34
C THR A 211 26.34 4.42 0.71
N TYR A 212 25.45 4.18 -0.27
CA TYR A 212 24.13 3.58 -0.06
C TYR A 212 23.24 4.37 0.91
N ARG A 213 23.51 5.66 1.12
CA ARG A 213 22.77 6.56 2.01
C ARG A 213 22.67 7.95 1.39
N ALA A 214 21.58 8.65 1.70
CA ALA A 214 21.41 10.07 1.41
C ALA A 214 21.54 10.81 2.74
N THR A 215 22.76 10.96 3.26
CA THR A 215 22.99 11.57 4.58
C THR A 215 22.99 13.07 4.46
N ASP A 216 23.75 13.58 3.50
CA ASP A 216 24.09 15.00 3.42
C ASP A 216 23.07 15.82 2.62
N TYR A 217 22.25 15.15 1.80
CA TYR A 217 21.27 15.81 0.94
C TYR A 217 19.82 15.46 1.28
N VAL A 218 18.95 16.47 1.30
CA VAL A 218 17.50 16.30 1.53
C VAL A 218 16.72 15.90 0.29
N LEU A 219 17.34 16.02 -0.90
CA LEU A 219 16.69 15.83 -2.20
C LEU A 219 16.10 14.43 -2.39
N LEU A 220 16.82 13.40 -1.93
CA LEU A 220 16.42 12.00 -2.02
C LEU A 220 15.73 11.46 -0.75
N LYS A 221 15.40 12.36 0.18
CA LYS A 221 14.56 12.10 1.35
C LYS A 221 13.11 12.50 1.04
N THR A 222 12.19 12.17 1.95
CA THR A 222 10.74 12.45 1.79
C THR A 222 10.45 13.89 1.34
N SER A 223 11.09 14.90 1.94
CA SER A 223 10.84 16.31 1.57
C SER A 223 11.17 16.61 0.11
N GLY A 224 12.35 16.18 -0.37
CA GLY A 224 12.76 16.41 -1.75
C GLY A 224 11.86 15.68 -2.76
N ILE A 225 11.46 14.44 -2.47
CA ILE A 225 10.49 13.70 -3.28
C ILE A 225 9.19 14.50 -3.44
N PHE A 226 8.63 15.00 -2.33
CA PHE A 226 7.38 15.76 -2.36
C PHE A 226 7.51 17.05 -3.17
N VAL A 227 8.59 17.80 -2.97
CA VAL A 227 8.82 19.07 -3.68
C VAL A 227 8.95 18.82 -5.18
N VAL A 228 9.75 17.84 -5.60
CA VAL A 228 9.96 17.56 -7.04
C VAL A 228 8.67 17.10 -7.72
N HIS A 229 7.89 16.22 -7.10
CA HIS A 229 6.61 15.80 -7.68
C HIS A 229 5.56 16.93 -7.70
N GLN A 230 5.56 17.83 -6.71
CA GLN A 230 4.72 19.03 -6.75
C GLN A 230 5.17 20.02 -7.83
N LEU A 231 6.48 20.12 -8.08
CA LEU A 231 7.01 20.94 -9.15
C LEU A 231 6.47 20.49 -10.50
N LEU A 232 6.39 19.18 -10.76
CA LEU A 232 5.77 18.64 -11.99
C LEU A 232 4.38 19.24 -12.23
N VAL A 233 3.52 19.20 -11.20
CA VAL A 233 2.16 19.73 -11.26
C VAL A 233 2.15 21.22 -11.62
N LYS A 234 3.09 22.00 -11.06
CA LYS A 234 3.22 23.44 -11.32
C LYS A 234 3.81 23.76 -12.69
N LEU A 235 4.62 22.85 -13.26
CA LEU A 235 5.26 23.05 -14.56
C LEU A 235 4.31 22.79 -15.74
N VAL A 236 3.33 21.89 -15.58
CA VAL A 236 2.38 21.51 -16.64
C VAL A 236 1.81 22.69 -17.45
N PRO A 237 1.35 23.80 -16.83
CA PRO A 237 0.81 24.95 -17.58
C PRO A 237 1.85 25.66 -18.46
N TYR A 238 3.13 25.56 -18.13
CA TYR A 238 4.24 26.22 -18.82
C TYR A 238 4.91 25.34 -19.88
N CYS A 239 4.58 24.04 -19.91
CA CYS A 239 5.14 23.13 -20.89
C CYS A 239 4.68 23.52 -22.32
N PRO A 240 5.59 23.53 -23.31
CA PRO A 240 5.26 23.76 -24.70
C PRO A 240 4.07 22.91 -25.15
N ARG A 241 3.17 23.48 -25.94
CA ARG A 241 2.01 22.76 -26.48
C ARG A 241 2.19 22.51 -27.96
N LYS A 242 1.83 21.30 -28.40
CA LYS A 242 1.70 20.94 -29.81
C LYS A 242 0.32 20.32 -30.01
N ASP A 243 -0.47 20.88 -30.93
CA ASP A 243 -1.86 20.46 -31.18
C ASP A 243 -2.71 20.41 -29.90
N ASP A 244 -2.63 21.48 -29.08
CA ASP A 244 -3.27 21.63 -27.76
C ASP A 244 -2.85 20.62 -26.67
N ARG A 245 -1.86 19.76 -26.94
CA ARG A 245 -1.31 18.82 -25.97
C ARG A 245 -0.01 19.34 -25.38
N ALA A 246 0.10 19.33 -24.06
CA ALA A 246 1.34 19.62 -23.37
C ALA A 246 2.41 18.58 -23.75
N MET A 247 3.55 19.06 -24.25
CA MET A 247 4.72 18.24 -24.49
C MET A 247 5.45 18.05 -23.17
N LEU A 248 5.69 16.79 -22.79
CA LEU A 248 6.30 16.42 -21.51
C LEU A 248 7.52 15.51 -21.75
N THR A 249 8.40 15.93 -22.66
CA THR A 249 9.61 15.20 -23.06
C THR A 249 10.82 15.62 -22.22
N SER A 250 11.90 14.84 -22.26
CA SER A 250 13.17 15.16 -21.57
C SER A 250 13.72 16.53 -21.94
N ASP A 251 13.58 16.92 -23.20
CA ASP A 251 14.15 18.16 -23.75
C ASP A 251 13.50 19.43 -23.17
N ILE A 252 12.33 19.28 -22.53
CA ILE A 252 11.60 20.38 -21.89
C ILE A 252 12.05 20.55 -20.43
N PHE A 253 12.70 19.54 -19.86
CA PHE A 253 13.20 19.57 -18.49
C PHE A 253 14.72 19.84 -18.41
N ASN A 254 15.47 19.70 -19.51
CA ASN A 254 16.89 20.05 -19.61
C ASN A 254 17.09 21.52 -20.01
#